data_AF-A0A1G2RKN4-F1
#
_entry.id   AF-A0A1G2RKN4-F1
#
_cell.length_a   1.000
_cell.length_b   1.000
_cell.length_c   1.000
_cell.angle_alpha   90.00
_cell.angle_beta   90.00
_cell.angle_gamma   90.00
#
_symmetry.space_group_name_H-M   'P 1'
#
loop_
_entity.id
_entity.type
_entity.pdbx_description
1 polymer ?
#
loop_
_entity_poly.entity_id
_entity_poly.type
_entity_poly.pdbx_seq_one_letter_code
_entity_poly.pdbx_strand_id
1 'polypeptide(L)' 'MAVPKWNRSKSKQGQRRMHLFLKTPKLLVCQNCKKSIPSHRACPYCGFYRGKEVVDVLSKVAKREAKKKAAQR' A
#
# COMPACT_ATOMS: atom_id res chain seq x y z
N MET A 1 28.00 26.74 1.84
CA MET A 1 27.36 25.53 2.41
C MET A 1 28.30 24.93 3.44
N ALA A 2 27.79 24.48 4.59
CA ALA A 2 28.66 23.89 5.62
C ALA A 2 29.05 22.45 5.24
N VAL A 3 30.35 22.17 5.24
CA VAL A 3 30.91 20.85 4.93
C VAL A 3 31.31 20.14 6.23
N PRO A 4 30.99 18.85 6.40
CA PRO A 4 31.45 18.11 7.58
C PRO A 4 32.98 18.04 7.60
N LYS A 5 33.56 18.44 8.74
CA LYS A 5 35.01 18.43 8.93
C LYS A 5 35.61 17.01 8.99
N TRP A 6 34.83 16.02 9.43
CA TRP A 6 35.27 14.63 9.63
C TRP A 6 34.20 13.62 9.25
N ASN A 7 34.63 12.39 8.93
CA ASN A 7 33.75 11.25 8.73
C ASN A 7 33.14 10.79 10.06
N ARG A 8 31.83 10.46 10.04
CA ARG A 8 31.12 9.96 11.22
C ARG A 8 31.47 8.48 11.43
N SER A 9 31.83 8.09 12.66
CA SER A 9 32.15 6.70 12.97
C SER A 9 30.97 5.76 12.70
N LYS A 10 31.25 4.50 12.39
CA LYS A 10 30.21 3.48 12.11
C LYS A 10 29.25 3.31 13.29
N SER A 11 29.77 3.35 14.52
CA SER A 11 28.95 3.33 15.74
C SER A 11 27.96 4.51 15.79
N LYS A 12 28.43 5.75 15.59
CA LYS A 12 27.55 6.94 15.56
C LYS A 12 26.55 6.92 14.42
N GLN A 13 26.89 6.32 13.27
CA GLN A 13 25.97 6.14 12.15
C GLN A 13 24.90 5.08 12.47
N GLY A 14 25.30 3.94 13.04
CA GLY A 14 24.40 2.86 13.47
C GLY A 14 23.43 3.33 14.55
N GLN A 15 23.94 4.04 15.55
CA GLN A 15 23.10 4.63 16.60
C GLN A 15 22.06 5.58 16.04
N ARG A 16 22.43 6.45 15.09
CA ARG A 16 21.45 7.35 14.45
C ARG A 16 20.37 6.58 13.67
N ARG A 17 20.73 5.44 13.05
CA ARG A 17 19.82 4.63 12.24
C ARG A 17 18.96 3.67 13.06
N MET A 18 19.24 3.45 14.35
CA MET A 18 18.56 2.45 15.17
C MET A 18 17.04 2.68 15.26
N HIS A 19 16.61 3.94 15.18
CA HIS A 19 15.19 4.31 15.26
C HIS A 19 14.45 4.26 13.91
N LEU A 20 15.17 4.05 12.80
CA LEU A 20 14.62 4.03 11.45
C LEU A 20 14.14 2.63 11.06
N PHE A 21 13.29 2.02 11.88
CA PHE A 21 12.73 0.70 11.63
C PHE A 21 11.38 0.80 10.91
N LEU A 22 11.12 -0.16 10.01
CA LEU A 22 9.84 -0.26 9.33
C LEU A 22 8.85 -1.04 10.20
N LYS A 23 7.61 -0.54 10.30
CA LYS A 23 6.50 -1.22 10.98
C LYS A 23 5.58 -1.83 9.93
N THR A 24 5.13 -3.06 10.17
CA THR A 24 4.13 -3.70 9.31
C THR A 24 2.76 -3.04 9.49
N PRO A 25 2.00 -2.82 8.40
CA PRO A 25 0.66 -2.26 8.50
C PRO A 25 -0.32 -3.30 9.06
N LYS A 26 -1.31 -2.83 9.83
CA LYS A 26 -2.39 -3.67 10.33
C LYS A 26 -3.43 -3.92 9.23
N LEU A 27 -3.65 -5.19 8.91
CA LEU A 27 -4.65 -5.64 7.94
C LEU A 27 -5.80 -6.35 8.66
N LEU A 28 -7.01 -6.15 8.16
CA LEU A 28 -8.26 -6.75 8.64
C LEU A 28 -8.86 -7.65 7.56
N VAL A 29 -9.64 -8.65 7.98
CA VAL A 29 -10.35 -9.53 7.04
C VAL A 29 -11.64 -8.86 6.57
N CYS A 30 -11.87 -8.85 5.25
CA CYS A 30 -13.12 -8.41 4.67
C CYS A 30 -14.28 -9.35 5.02
N GLN A 31 -15.41 -8.83 5.46
CA GLN A 31 -16.61 -9.64 5.67
C GLN A 31 -17.22 -10.18 4.37
N ASN A 32 -17.12 -9.43 3.26
CA ASN A 32 -17.73 -9.82 1.99
C ASN A 32 -16.84 -10.79 1.18
N CYS A 33 -15.57 -10.44 0.96
CA CYS A 33 -14.68 -11.23 0.09
C CYS A 33 -13.60 -12.04 0.83
N LYS A 34 -13.56 -12.01 2.19
CA LYS A 34 -12.59 -12.70 3.05
C LYS A 34 -11.10 -12.41 2.79
N LYS A 35 -10.78 -11.39 1.99
CA LYS A 35 -9.40 -10.94 1.72
C LYS A 35 -8.91 -9.98 2.80
N SER A 36 -7.60 -9.86 2.95
CA SER A 36 -6.98 -8.86 3.82
C SER A 36 -7.11 -7.45 3.23
N ILE A 37 -7.52 -6.49 4.05
CA ILE A 37 -7.78 -5.10 3.67
C ILE A 37 -7.10 -4.17 4.69
N PRO A 38 -6.57 -3.02 4.26
CA PRO A 38 -6.20 -1.96 5.20
C PRO A 38 -7.38 -1.46 6.04
N SER A 39 -7.13 -1.20 7.32
CA SER A 39 -8.12 -0.64 8.23
C SER A 39 -8.68 0.71 7.72
N HIS A 40 -9.97 0.97 7.98
CA HIS A 40 -10.69 2.20 7.59
C HIS A 40 -10.71 2.55 6.09
N ARG A 41 -10.47 1.58 5.20
CA ARG A 41 -10.58 1.79 3.74
C ARG A 41 -11.64 0.87 3.13
N ALA A 42 -12.22 1.31 2.01
CA ALA A 42 -13.05 0.43 1.19
C ALA A 42 -12.22 -0.74 0.65
N CYS A 43 -12.86 -1.90 0.51
CA CYS A 43 -12.17 -3.07 -0.03
C CYS A 43 -11.71 -2.81 -1.47
N PRO A 44 -10.41 -2.93 -1.79
CA PRO A 44 -9.93 -2.76 -3.16
C PRO A 44 -10.39 -3.89 -4.10
N TYR A 45 -10.84 -5.01 -3.56
CA TYR A 45 -11.26 -6.19 -4.32
C TYR A 45 -12.75 -6.19 -4.62
N CYS A 46 -13.59 -5.91 -3.63
CA CYS A 46 -15.05 -5.94 -3.80
C CYS A 46 -15.69 -4.55 -3.83
N GLY A 47 -14.99 -3.46 -3.51
CA GLY A 47 -15.57 -2.10 -3.55
C GLY A 47 -16.51 -1.76 -2.39
N PHE A 48 -16.71 -2.71 -1.46
CA PHE A 48 -17.59 -2.51 -0.30
C PHE A 48 -16.87 -1.84 0.88
N TYR A 49 -17.60 -0.97 1.56
CA TYR A 49 -17.23 -0.39 2.85
C TYR A 49 -18.45 -0.41 3.79
N ARG A 50 -18.31 -1.03 4.96
CA ARG A 50 -19.39 -1.13 5.98
C ARG A 50 -20.72 -1.65 5.40
N GLY A 51 -20.65 -2.66 4.55
CA GLY A 51 -21.84 -3.31 3.95
C GLY A 51 -22.49 -2.55 2.79
N LYS A 52 -21.97 -1.37 2.41
CA LYS A 52 -22.43 -0.63 1.23
C LYS A 52 -21.42 -0.74 0.10
N GLU A 53 -21.91 -0.87 -1.13
CA GLU A 53 -21.08 -0.75 -2.33
C GLU A 53 -20.76 0.74 -2.53
N VAL A 54 -19.49 1.10 -2.38
CA VAL A 54 -19.02 2.49 -2.50
C VAL A 54 -18.28 2.70 -3.81
N VAL A 55 -17.72 1.63 -4.39
CA VAL A 55 -16.97 1.68 -5.64
C VAL A 55 -17.39 0.53 -6.54
N ASP A 56 -17.88 0.84 -7.74
CA ASP A 56 -18.03 -0.13 -8.84
C ASP A 56 -16.65 -0.59 -9.33
N VAL A 57 -16.08 -1.57 -8.65
CA VAL A 57 -14.76 -2.13 -9.01
C VAL A 57 -14.87 -2.99 -10.27
N LEU A 58 -15.97 -3.72 -10.45
CA LEU A 58 -16.19 -4.64 -11.57
C LEU A 58 -16.15 -3.93 -12.93
N SER A 59 -16.83 -2.77 -13.05
CA SER A 59 -16.88 -2.01 -14.31
C SER A 59 -15.51 -1.44 -14.71
N LYS A 60 -14.66 -1.11 -13.74
CA LYS A 60 -13.30 -0.58 -13.99
C LYS A 60 -12.31 -1.68 -14.35
N VAL A 61 -12.42 -2.87 -13.76
CA VAL A 61 -11.59 -4.03 -14.08
C VAL A 61 -11.85 -4.46 -15.53
N ALA A 62 -13.11 -4.59 -15.93
CA ALA A 62 -13.49 -4.98 -17.30
C ALA A 62 -12.94 -4.00 -18.35
N LYS A 63 -13.03 -2.69 -18.11
CA LYS A 63 -12.46 -1.65 -19.00
C LYS A 63 -10.94 -1.74 -19.10
N ARG A 64 -10.24 -2.04 -18.00
CA ARG A 64 -8.77 -2.22 -18.00
C ARG A 64 -8.34 -3.48 -18.75
N GLU A 65 -9.07 -4.57 -18.61
CA GLU A 65 -8.79 -5.82 -19.33
C GLU A 65 -9.01 -5.68 -20.83
N ALA A 66 -10.11 -5.04 -21.23
CA ALA A 66 -10.36 -4.72 -22.64
C ALA A 66 -9.24 -3.85 -23.24
N LYS A 67 -8.78 -2.82 -22.51
CA LYS A 67 -7.68 -1.96 -22.94
C LYS A 67 -6.34 -2.71 -23.04
N LYS A 68 -6.04 -3.61 -22.09
CA LYS A 68 -4.83 -4.45 -22.13
C LYS A 68 -4.86 -5.42 -23.31
N LYS A 69 -6.00 -6.07 -23.57
CA LYS A 69 -6.18 -7.01 -24.68
C LYS A 69 -6.08 -6.31 -26.04
N ALA A 70 -6.54 -5.06 -26.14
CA ALA A 70 -6.38 -4.23 -27.33
C ALA A 70 -4.94 -3.74 -27.55
N ALA A 71 -4.12 -3.60 -26.49
CA ALA A 71 -2.72 -3.21 -26.60
C ALA A 71 -1.75 -4.39 -26.80
N GLN A 72 -2.22 -5.62 -26.55
CA GLN A 72 -1.48 -6.87 -26.78
C GLN A 72 -1.63 -7.41 -28.20
N ARG A 73 -2.61 -6.90 -28.94
CA ARG A 73 -2.75 -7.04 -30.39
C ARG A 73 -2.06 -5.86 -31.06
#